data_AF-A0A0X3NN02-F1
#
_entry.id   AF-A0A0X3NN02-F1
#
_cell.length_a   1.000
_cell.length_b   1.000
_cell.length_c   1.000
_cell.angle_alpha   90.00
_cell.angle_beta   90.00
_cell.angle_gamma   90.00
#
_symmetry.space_group_name_H-M   'P 1'
#
loop_
_entity.id
_entity.type
_entity.pdbx_description
1 polymer ?
#
loop_
_entity_poly.entity_id
_entity_poly.type
_entity_poly.pdbx_seq_one_letter_code
_entity_poly.pdbx_strand_id
1 'polypeptide(L)'
;MKKELQSDVFELSSVSHATNADKPEKGKQFNEPTDDDLLYDPNEDDDNAEWMKQFQAISHGDQPGTSRTDAVLNCPGCMSLLSTNCQRHSRYKTQYRTLFTFNCKVDEREILHPPASEEDSSLKQISLPHTGNEKFQRVLCNICDTPVGLRDSTGVYHLFGILASHS
;
A
#
# COMPACT_ATOMS: atom_id res chain seq x y z
N MET A 1 20.16 -1.85 49.21
CA MET A 1 19.29 -2.05 48.02
C MET A 1 19.47 -0.95 46.96
N LYS A 2 20.72 -0.54 46.69
CA LYS A 2 21.11 0.39 45.60
C LYS A 2 22.48 0.04 44.98
N LYS A 3 23.05 -1.11 45.33
CA LYS A 3 24.42 -1.50 44.94
C LYS A 3 24.49 -2.53 43.82
N GLU A 4 23.35 -3.10 43.41
CA GLU A 4 23.30 -4.15 42.39
C GLU A 4 22.83 -3.67 41.01
N LEU A 5 22.42 -2.40 40.88
CA LEU A 5 21.99 -1.83 39.60
C LEU A 5 23.06 -0.96 38.92
N GLN A 6 24.21 -0.74 39.57
CA GLN A 6 25.28 0.09 39.01
C GLN A 6 26.43 -0.73 38.40
N SER A 7 26.55 -2.01 38.73
CA SER A 7 27.55 -2.91 38.14
C SER A 7 27.26 -3.20 36.67
N ASP A 8 25.99 -3.33 36.32
CA ASP A 8 25.58 -3.89 35.02
C ASP A 8 25.64 -2.86 33.88
N VAL A 9 25.76 -1.57 34.22
CA VAL A 9 25.89 -0.49 33.23
C VAL A 9 27.37 -0.20 32.89
N PHE A 10 28.32 -0.65 33.72
CA PHE A 10 29.75 -0.34 33.52
C PHE A 10 30.50 -1.39 32.67
N GLU A 11 29.96 -2.60 32.53
CA GLU A 11 30.59 -3.67 31.72
C GLU A 11 30.36 -3.54 30.20
N LEU A 12 29.42 -2.69 29.76
CA LEU A 12 29.07 -2.53 28.35
C LEU A 12 29.92 -1.50 27.58
N SER A 13 30.83 -0.76 28.25
CA SER A 13 31.55 0.36 27.60
C SER A 13 33.05 0.14 27.35
N SER A 14 33.62 -1.05 27.55
CA SER A 14 35.08 -1.22 27.48
C SER A 14 35.58 -2.45 26.75
N VAL A 15 35.20 -2.62 25.48
CA VAL A 15 36.01 -3.44 24.56
C VAL A 15 36.30 -2.68 23.26
N SER A 16 37.32 -1.82 23.30
CA SER A 16 38.11 -1.51 22.11
C SER A 16 39.59 -1.40 22.46
N HIS A 17 40.36 -2.33 21.88
CA HIS A 17 41.82 -2.37 21.74
C HIS A 17 42.67 -2.75 22.97
N ALA A 18 43.18 -3.99 23.00
CA ALA A 18 44.59 -4.28 22.66
C ALA A 18 44.94 -5.78 22.84
N THR A 19 45.89 -6.22 22.03
CA THR A 19 46.46 -7.55 21.82
C THR A 19 47.17 -8.17 23.04
N ASN A 20 47.01 -9.48 23.30
CA ASN A 20 48.10 -10.49 23.29
C ASN A 20 47.66 -11.92 23.69
N ALA A 21 48.33 -12.87 23.04
CA ALA A 21 48.51 -14.33 23.19
C ALA A 21 47.89 -15.18 24.33
N ASP A 22 47.54 -16.42 23.94
CA ASP A 22 47.46 -17.70 24.68
C ASP A 22 46.22 -18.06 25.56
N LYS A 23 45.22 -18.72 24.93
CA LYS A 23 44.68 -20.08 25.23
C LYS A 23 43.31 -20.31 24.56
N PRO A 24 42.97 -21.53 24.09
CA PRO A 24 41.65 -21.80 23.55
C PRO A 24 40.71 -22.17 24.70
N GLU A 25 40.08 -21.18 25.34
CA GLU A 25 38.91 -21.43 26.17
C GLU A 25 37.64 -21.26 25.32
N LYS A 26 36.88 -22.35 25.26
CA LYS A 26 35.64 -22.52 24.52
C LYS A 26 34.78 -21.28 24.69
N GLY A 27 34.59 -20.53 23.61
CA GLY A 27 33.69 -19.40 23.57
C GLY A 27 32.34 -19.83 24.13
N LYS A 28 31.88 -19.15 25.19
CA LYS A 28 30.48 -19.22 25.60
C LYS A 28 29.68 -18.88 24.35
N GLN A 29 29.02 -19.88 23.79
CA GLN A 29 27.94 -19.65 22.85
C GLN A 29 26.95 -18.79 23.62
N PHE A 30 26.85 -17.52 23.25
CA PHE A 30 25.71 -16.72 23.65
C PHE A 30 24.52 -17.46 23.04
N ASN A 31 23.71 -18.13 23.87
CA ASN A 31 22.52 -18.79 23.38
C ASN A 31 21.67 -17.69 22.76
N GLU A 32 21.55 -17.73 21.44
CA GLU A 32 20.59 -16.91 20.72
C GLU A 32 19.22 -17.24 21.30
N PRO A 33 18.44 -16.23 21.75
CA PRO A 33 17.10 -16.47 22.28
C PRO A 33 16.30 -17.33 21.30
N THR A 34 15.67 -18.38 21.80
CA THR A 34 14.79 -19.21 21.00
C THR A 34 13.53 -18.42 20.64
N ASP A 35 12.82 -18.81 19.58
CA ASP A 35 11.61 -18.10 19.12
C ASP A 35 10.56 -17.96 20.25
N ASP A 36 10.44 -18.99 21.11
CA ASP A 36 9.60 -19.00 22.31
C ASP A 36 10.02 -17.99 23.41
N ASP A 37 11.23 -17.46 23.35
CA ASP A 37 11.76 -16.45 24.29
C ASP A 37 11.56 -15.01 23.78
N LEU A 38 11.13 -14.83 22.53
CA LEU A 38 10.87 -13.52 21.92
C LEU A 38 9.46 -13.04 22.26
N LEU A 39 9.32 -11.74 22.58
CA LEU A 39 8.02 -11.09 22.80
C LEU A 39 7.32 -10.69 21.49
N TYR A 40 7.91 -11.04 20.35
CA TYR A 40 7.41 -10.78 19.00
C TYR A 40 7.77 -11.97 18.10
N ASP A 41 6.98 -12.18 17.05
CA ASP A 41 7.28 -13.18 16.03
C ASP A 41 8.27 -12.58 15.01
N PRO A 42 9.48 -13.15 14.84
CA PRO A 42 10.49 -12.62 13.93
C PRO A 42 10.12 -12.80 12.44
N ASN A 43 9.17 -13.68 12.11
CA ASN A 43 8.76 -13.97 10.73
C ASN A 43 7.45 -13.26 10.32
N GLU A 44 6.77 -12.58 11.25
CA GLU A 44 5.46 -11.94 10.99
C GLU A 44 5.50 -11.00 9.77
N ASP A 45 6.55 -10.21 9.64
CA ASP A 45 6.72 -9.28 8.51
C ASP A 45 6.89 -10.01 7.17
N ASP A 46 7.66 -11.10 7.15
CA ASP A 46 7.91 -11.89 5.95
C ASP A 46 6.64 -12.64 5.52
N ASP A 47 5.94 -13.27 6.48
CA ASP A 47 4.66 -13.94 6.26
C ASP A 47 3.60 -12.97 5.73
N ASN A 48 3.51 -11.77 6.32
CA ASN A 48 2.60 -10.71 5.88
C ASN A 48 2.94 -10.22 4.47
N ALA A 49 4.23 -10.09 4.15
CA ALA A 49 4.69 -9.70 2.82
C ALA A 49 4.36 -10.76 1.77
N GLU A 50 4.52 -12.04 2.08
CA GLU A 50 4.13 -13.15 1.21
C GLU A 50 2.62 -13.20 0.99
N TRP A 51 1.83 -13.05 2.06
CA TRP A 51 0.38 -12.99 1.98
C TRP A 51 -0.10 -11.83 1.07
N MET A 52 0.50 -10.65 1.20
CA MET A 52 0.21 -9.49 0.34
C MET A 52 0.53 -9.76 -1.13
N LYS A 53 1.67 -10.40 -1.43
CA LYS A 53 2.03 -10.79 -2.81
C LYS A 53 1.00 -11.76 -3.39
N GLN A 54 0.58 -12.75 -2.61
CA GLN A 54 -0.42 -13.72 -3.04
C GLN A 54 -1.79 -13.07 -3.24
N PHE A 55 -2.19 -12.19 -2.33
CA PHE A 55 -3.46 -11.46 -2.41
C PHE A 55 -3.52 -10.57 -3.66
N GLN A 56 -2.43 -9.89 -3.99
CA GLN A 56 -2.32 -9.09 -5.22
C GLN A 56 -2.42 -9.97 -6.47
N ALA A 57 -1.75 -11.13 -6.48
CA ALA A 57 -1.79 -12.08 -7.60
C ALA A 57 -3.21 -12.56 -7.91
N ILE A 58 -3.95 -12.97 -6.86
CA ILE A 58 -5.36 -13.39 -6.98
C ILE A 58 -6.21 -12.25 -7.56
N SER A 59 -6.00 -11.02 -7.07
CA SER A 59 -6.74 -9.84 -7.53
C SER A 59 -6.46 -9.50 -9.00
N HIS A 60 -5.27 -9.79 -9.50
CA HIS A 60 -4.89 -9.62 -10.91
C HIS A 60 -5.29 -10.79 -11.82
N GLY A 61 -5.66 -11.95 -11.24
CA GLY A 61 -5.91 -13.18 -12.00
C GLY A 61 -4.63 -13.77 -12.61
N ASP A 62 -3.47 -13.51 -12.00
CA ASP A 62 -2.15 -13.80 -12.54
C ASP A 62 -1.26 -14.44 -11.46
N GLN A 63 -0.05 -14.92 -11.83
CA GLN A 63 0.84 -15.58 -10.88
C GLN A 63 1.46 -14.61 -9.85
N PRO A 64 1.77 -15.07 -8.63
CA PRO A 64 2.45 -14.26 -7.64
C PRO A 64 3.81 -13.78 -8.16
N GLY A 65 3.99 -12.45 -8.21
CA GLY A 65 5.23 -11.80 -8.61
C GLY A 65 5.30 -11.31 -10.07
N THR A 66 4.33 -11.63 -10.92
CA THR A 66 4.28 -11.12 -12.31
C THR A 66 3.42 -9.86 -12.46
N SER A 67 2.45 -9.68 -11.57
CA SER A 67 1.51 -8.56 -11.62
C SER A 67 2.07 -7.34 -10.89
N ARG A 68 2.47 -6.33 -11.67
CA ARG A 68 2.97 -5.06 -11.13
C ARG A 68 1.82 -4.09 -10.89
N THR A 69 1.62 -3.69 -9.64
CA THR A 69 0.79 -2.53 -9.30
C THR A 69 1.63 -1.25 -9.26
N ASP A 70 1.02 -0.12 -9.57
CA ASP A 70 1.73 1.16 -9.54
C ASP A 70 1.86 1.77 -8.14
N ALA A 71 0.90 1.50 -7.24
CA ALA A 71 0.89 2.05 -5.89
C ALA A 71 -0.12 1.32 -4.98
N VAL A 72 0.09 1.45 -3.66
CA VAL A 72 -0.93 1.19 -2.64
C VAL A 72 -1.63 2.50 -2.31
N LEU A 73 -2.96 2.50 -2.35
CA LEU A 73 -3.80 3.70 -2.22
C LEU A 73 -4.48 3.72 -0.86
N ASN A 74 -4.35 4.83 -0.13
CA ASN A 74 -4.92 5.04 1.19
C ASN A 74 -5.79 6.31 1.23
N CYS A 75 -6.78 6.32 2.13
CA CYS A 75 -7.67 7.46 2.32
C CYS A 75 -6.89 8.67 2.89
N PRO A 76 -7.05 9.88 2.34
CA PRO A 76 -6.37 11.06 2.88
C PRO A 76 -6.93 11.52 4.23
N GLY A 77 -8.18 11.15 4.57
CA GLY A 77 -8.81 11.54 5.83
C GLY A 77 -8.46 10.64 7.02
N CYS A 78 -8.57 9.32 6.83
CA CYS A 78 -8.37 8.34 7.91
C CYS A 78 -7.24 7.33 7.64
N MET A 79 -6.50 7.47 6.54
CA MET A 79 -5.40 6.57 6.14
C MET A 79 -5.81 5.11 5.90
N SER A 80 -7.10 4.80 5.84
CA SER A 80 -7.57 3.44 5.54
C SER A 80 -7.17 2.99 4.15
N LEU A 81 -6.84 1.72 4.00
CA LEU A 81 -6.56 1.10 2.71
C LEU A 81 -7.76 1.22 1.77
N LEU A 82 -7.53 1.76 0.57
CA LEU A 82 -8.54 1.91 -0.49
C LEU A 82 -8.31 0.94 -1.63
N SER A 83 -7.06 0.67 -2.03
CA SER A 83 -6.75 -0.33 -3.05
C SER A 83 -5.28 -0.74 -2.99
N THR A 84 -5.02 -2.02 -3.17
CA THR A 84 -3.67 -2.60 -3.30
C THR A 84 -3.27 -2.82 -4.75
N ASN A 85 -4.23 -2.71 -5.68
CA ASN A 85 -4.04 -3.00 -7.08
C ASN A 85 -4.61 -1.85 -7.90
N CYS A 86 -3.72 -1.02 -8.41
CA CYS A 86 -4.11 0.09 -9.27
C CYS A 86 -3.14 0.30 -10.44
N GLN A 87 -3.68 0.95 -11.46
CA GLN A 87 -2.96 1.45 -12.63
C GLN A 87 -2.96 2.97 -12.60
N ARG A 88 -1.78 3.57 -12.70
CA ARG A 88 -1.59 5.02 -12.73
C ARG A 88 -2.06 5.58 -14.06
N HIS A 89 -2.80 6.68 -14.01
CA HIS A 89 -3.25 7.35 -15.23
C HIS A 89 -2.05 7.89 -16.03
N SER A 90 -2.04 7.67 -17.35
CA SER A 90 -0.94 8.07 -18.25
C SER A 90 -0.67 9.58 -18.25
N ARG A 91 -1.74 10.38 -18.38
CA ARG A 91 -1.68 11.85 -18.33
C ARG A 91 -1.50 12.41 -16.92
N TYR A 92 -2.29 11.94 -15.95
CA TYR A 92 -2.32 12.50 -14.60
C TYR A 92 -1.72 11.55 -13.59
N LYS A 93 -0.46 11.79 -13.25
CA LYS A 93 0.32 10.98 -12.32
C LYS A 93 -0.26 10.89 -10.90
N THR A 94 -1.21 11.73 -10.52
CA THR A 94 -1.88 11.71 -9.21
C THR A 94 -3.22 10.97 -9.24
N GLN A 95 -3.60 10.42 -10.38
CA GLN A 95 -4.86 9.69 -10.56
C GLN A 95 -4.58 8.23 -10.83
N TYR A 96 -5.42 7.36 -10.27
CA TYR A 96 -5.26 5.92 -10.33
C TYR A 96 -6.59 5.28 -10.71
N ARG A 97 -6.51 4.21 -11.51
CA ARG A 97 -7.65 3.38 -11.90
C ARG A 97 -7.55 2.02 -11.25
N THR A 98 -8.65 1.51 -10.73
CA THR A 98 -8.70 0.18 -10.12
C THR A 98 -10.07 -0.46 -10.30
N LEU A 99 -10.11 -1.79 -10.32
CA LEU A 99 -11.34 -2.58 -10.37
C LEU A 99 -11.86 -2.92 -8.97
N PHE A 100 -10.95 -3.07 -8.00
CA PHE A 100 -11.26 -3.53 -6.65
C PHE A 100 -10.84 -2.51 -5.62
N THR A 101 -11.77 -2.18 -4.73
CA THR A 101 -11.55 -1.22 -3.65
C THR A 101 -11.93 -1.81 -2.31
N PHE A 102 -11.23 -1.35 -1.27
CA PHE A 102 -11.51 -1.62 0.13
C PHE A 102 -12.01 -0.35 0.77
N ASN A 103 -12.88 -0.45 1.77
CA ASN A 103 -13.33 0.71 2.55
C ASN A 103 -13.89 1.86 1.68
N CYS A 104 -14.48 1.55 0.53
CA CYS A 104 -15.12 2.49 -0.37
C CYS A 104 -16.62 2.20 -0.44
N LYS A 105 -17.43 3.27 -0.50
CA LYS A 105 -18.86 3.20 -0.80
C LYS A 105 -19.19 4.13 -1.96
N VAL A 106 -20.12 3.71 -2.80
CA VAL A 106 -20.56 4.48 -3.97
C VAL A 106 -21.85 5.20 -3.59
N ASP A 107 -21.88 6.52 -3.79
CA ASP A 107 -23.11 7.29 -3.66
C ASP A 107 -23.90 7.21 -4.96
N GLU A 108 -24.86 6.29 -5.01
CA GLU A 108 -25.69 6.03 -6.20
C GLU A 108 -26.62 7.20 -6.55
N ARG A 109 -26.81 8.16 -5.62
CA ARG A 109 -27.71 9.31 -5.81
C ARG A 109 -27.04 10.42 -6.63
N GLU A 110 -25.72 10.50 -6.58
CA GLU A 110 -24.94 11.56 -7.22
C GLU A 110 -24.34 11.06 -8.53
N ILE A 111 -25.10 11.21 -9.62
CA ILE A 111 -24.65 10.90 -10.98
C ILE A 111 -24.13 12.17 -11.63
N LEU A 112 -22.84 12.17 -11.96
CA LEU A 112 -22.16 13.23 -12.67
C LEU A 112 -22.09 12.89 -14.17
N HIS A 113 -22.31 13.90 -15.00
CA HIS A 113 -22.10 13.84 -16.44
C HIS A 113 -20.82 14.61 -16.79
N PRO A 114 -19.94 14.07 -17.64
CA PRO A 114 -18.80 14.84 -18.13
C PRO A 114 -19.33 16.05 -18.92
N PRO A 115 -18.64 17.20 -18.85
CA PRO A 115 -19.05 18.37 -19.62
C PRO A 115 -19.04 18.00 -21.11
N ALA A 116 -20.15 18.25 -21.80
CA ALA A 116 -20.18 18.19 -23.25
C ALA A 116 -19.13 19.20 -23.76
N SER A 117 -18.11 18.73 -24.47
CA SER A 117 -17.14 19.62 -25.09
C SER A 117 -17.85 20.41 -26.19
N GLU A 118 -18.30 21.62 -25.87
CA GLU A 118 -18.88 22.55 -26.84
C GLU A 118 -17.79 23.24 -27.67
N GLU A 119 -16.94 22.52 -28.42
CA GLU A 119 -16.12 23.15 -29.47
C GLU A 119 -15.96 22.26 -30.73
N ASP A 120 -16.43 22.85 -31.83
CA ASP A 120 -16.11 22.65 -33.26
C ASP A 120 -16.89 21.62 -34.10
N SER A 121 -17.96 22.15 -34.71
CA SER A 121 -18.78 21.58 -35.77
C SER A 121 -18.08 21.57 -37.13
N SER A 122 -16.87 21.04 -37.26
CA SER A 122 -16.29 20.78 -38.58
C SER A 122 -14.98 20.02 -38.50
N LEU A 123 -15.01 18.69 -38.45
CA LEU A 123 -14.08 17.81 -39.17
C LEU A 123 -14.49 16.34 -39.00
N LYS A 124 -14.49 15.62 -40.11
CA LYS A 124 -14.93 14.24 -40.27
C LYS A 124 -13.96 13.25 -39.61
N GLN A 125 -14.55 12.21 -39.02
CA GLN A 125 -14.13 10.81 -39.20
C GLN A 125 -12.78 10.38 -38.61
N ILE A 126 -12.75 10.21 -37.28
CA ILE A 126 -12.10 9.04 -36.67
C ILE A 126 -13.07 8.48 -35.63
N SER A 127 -13.66 7.34 -35.95
CA SER A 127 -14.58 6.61 -35.08
C SER A 127 -13.85 6.11 -33.83
N LEU A 128 -13.90 6.87 -32.73
CA LEU A 128 -13.76 6.27 -31.39
C LEU A 128 -15.16 5.81 -30.94
N PRO A 129 -15.36 4.51 -30.63
CA PRO A 129 -16.62 4.05 -30.11
C PRO A 129 -16.65 4.30 -28.60
N HIS A 130 -17.05 5.49 -28.16
CA HIS A 130 -17.67 5.60 -26.84
C HIS A 130 -18.79 6.63 -26.82
N THR A 131 -19.99 6.10 -26.95
CA THR A 131 -21.31 6.72 -26.88
C THR A 131 -21.51 7.58 -25.63
N GLY A 132 -21.51 8.91 -25.79
CA GLY A 132 -22.64 9.82 -25.53
C GLY A 132 -23.44 9.82 -24.22
N ASN A 133 -23.08 9.09 -23.15
CA ASN A 133 -23.75 9.18 -21.84
C ASN A 133 -22.91 8.56 -20.71
N GLU A 134 -21.63 8.91 -20.62
CA GLU A 134 -20.81 8.46 -19.49
C GLU A 134 -21.38 9.04 -18.18
N LYS A 135 -21.80 8.14 -17.29
CA LYS A 135 -22.32 8.46 -15.96
C LYS A 135 -21.25 8.09 -14.95
N PHE A 136 -20.89 9.04 -14.11
CA PHE A 136 -19.94 8.83 -13.02
C PHE A 136 -20.67 8.90 -11.69
N GLN A 137 -20.48 7.89 -10.86
CA GLN A 137 -20.99 7.88 -9.49
C GLN A 137 -19.89 8.29 -8.52
N ARG A 138 -20.22 9.09 -7.53
CA ARG A 138 -19.23 9.53 -6.54
C ARG A 138 -18.82 8.38 -5.62
N VAL A 139 -17.53 8.32 -5.29
CA VAL A 139 -16.96 7.30 -4.40
C VAL A 139 -16.44 7.98 -3.14
N LEU A 140 -16.92 7.50 -2.00
CA LEU A 140 -16.60 7.98 -0.66
C LEU A 140 -15.86 6.91 0.12
N CYS A 141 -14.98 7.31 1.03
CA CYS A 141 -14.46 6.42 2.04
C CYS A 141 -15.61 5.97 2.96
N ASN A 142 -15.71 4.67 3.22
CA ASN A 142 -16.71 4.10 4.09
C ASN A 142 -16.49 4.43 5.57
N ILE A 143 -15.26 4.80 5.95
CA ILE A 143 -14.88 5.05 7.35
C ILE A 143 -15.07 6.52 7.74
N CYS A 144 -14.60 7.45 6.92
CA CYS A 144 -14.60 8.88 7.25
C CYS A 144 -15.36 9.77 6.24
N ASP A 145 -16.13 9.17 5.33
CA ASP A 145 -16.95 9.86 4.32
C ASP A 145 -16.18 10.80 3.38
N THR A 146 -14.85 10.73 3.41
CA THR A 146 -14.01 11.57 2.57
C THR A 146 -14.19 11.17 1.11
N PRO A 147 -14.37 12.14 0.19
CA PRO A 147 -14.50 11.85 -1.23
C PRO A 147 -13.15 11.38 -1.78
N VAL A 148 -13.11 10.19 -2.37
CA VAL A 148 -11.87 9.54 -2.82
C VAL A 148 -11.84 9.30 -4.32
N GLY A 149 -12.95 9.47 -5.03
CA GLY A 149 -12.96 9.33 -6.48
C GLY A 149 -14.34 9.24 -7.12
N LEU A 150 -14.35 8.66 -8.32
CA LEU A 150 -15.54 8.40 -9.13
C LEU A 150 -15.55 6.94 -9.61
N ARG A 151 -16.73 6.37 -9.85
CA ARG A 151 -16.91 5.07 -10.48
C ARG A 151 -17.63 5.25 -11.81
N ASP A 152 -17.10 4.68 -12.87
CA ASP A 152 -17.72 4.72 -14.19
C ASP A 152 -18.82 3.64 -14.35
N SER A 153 -19.53 3.68 -15.48
CA SER A 153 -20.56 2.70 -15.82
C SER A 153 -20.02 1.28 -16.08
N THR A 154 -18.73 1.14 -16.35
CA THR A 154 -18.05 -0.16 -16.55
C THR A 154 -17.63 -0.79 -15.21
N GLY A 155 -17.78 -0.05 -14.11
CA GLY A 155 -17.44 -0.47 -12.76
C GLY A 155 -16.01 -0.16 -12.35
N VAL A 156 -15.24 0.56 -13.16
CA VAL A 156 -13.88 0.99 -12.86
C VAL A 156 -13.91 2.19 -11.92
N TYR A 157 -13.08 2.16 -10.89
CA TYR A 157 -12.89 3.26 -9.94
C TYR A 157 -11.74 4.15 -10.41
N HIS A 158 -12.00 5.45 -10.45
CA HIS A 158 -11.06 6.53 -10.72
C HIS A 158 -10.79 7.28 -9.43
N LEU A 159 -9.67 6.97 -8.78
CA LEU A 159 -9.28 7.54 -7.50
C LEU A 159 -8.33 8.73 -7.71
N PHE A 160 -8.58 9.82 -7.00
CA PHE A 160 -7.80 11.05 -7.07
C PHE A 160 -7.81 11.79 -5.74
N GLY A 161 -6.77 12.58 -5.47
CA GLY A 161 -6.60 13.24 -4.16
C GLY A 161 -6.36 12.27 -3.01
N ILE A 162 -5.87 11.07 -3.30
CA ILE A 162 -5.58 10.00 -2.34
C ILE A 162 -4.11 10.00 -1.93
N LEU A 163 -3.78 9.24 -0.89
CA LEU A 163 -2.40 8.98 -0.49
C LEU A 163 -1.89 7.75 -1.24
N ALA A 164 -0.88 7.92 -2.10
CA ALA A 164 -0.28 6.83 -2.85
C ALA A 164 1.11 6.49 -2.29
N SER A 165 1.29 5.23 -1.90
CA SER A 165 2.58 4.68 -1.48
C SER A 165 3.18 3.87 -2.62
N HIS A 166 4.42 4.18 -2.97
CA HIS A 166 5.18 3.51 -4.03
C HIS A 166 6.32 2.72 -3.39
N SER A 167 6.52 1.49 -3.87
CA SER A 167 7.66 0.62 -3.53
C SER A 167 8.76 0.70 -4.58
#